data_AF-A0A8T7I7V3-F1
#
_entry.id   AF-A0A8T7I7V3-F1
#
_cell.length_a   1.000
_cell.length_b   1.000
_cell.length_c   1.000
_cell.angle_alpha   90.00
_cell.angle_beta   90.00
_cell.angle_gamma   90.00
#
_symmetry.space_group_name_H-M   'P 1'
#
loop_
_entity.id
_entity.type
_entity.pdbx_description
1 polymer ?
#
loop_
_entity_poly.entity_id
_entity_poly.type
_entity_poly.pdbx_seq_one_letter_code
_entity_poly.pdbx_strand_id
1 'polypeptide(L)'
;TITAEFTKQIQQLSLFAHLNEDWFEQLERIIDALKVKRNQQMESAVHVLHNLVTQLCTYQESQKVLTEAQAKSIQSILKTKFEKEIVKLEREAIQSLLSTYGHQHTNLEVDNLDLPPDLFDQDQWYMWGLNKKQLVAAASLAGAVSGAALDAAVAGHSFMLGALGGGIIGATSAFFGADKITELKIKGLPLGGYVATYGPIKNRNFPYVIIGRFLYCYQQISQLSHANRNALKFSSTDFQAVVTNLEKKQQKELHQACRDLSNQKENNKLEIVLNQLFTHIS
;
A
#
# COMPACT_ATOMS: atom_id res chain seq x y z
N THR A 1 15.30 -12.62 0.66
CA THR A 1 14.99 -11.22 0.30
C THR A 1 15.58 -10.92 -1.06
N ILE A 2 15.01 -9.97 -1.80
CA ILE A 2 15.40 -9.59 -3.17
C ILE A 2 16.93 -9.33 -3.28
N THR A 3 17.52 -8.71 -2.25
CA THR A 3 18.93 -8.36 -2.12
C THR A 3 19.79 -9.60 -2.03
N ALA A 4 19.35 -10.65 -1.34
CA ALA A 4 20.17 -11.83 -1.12
C ALA A 4 20.47 -12.58 -2.43
N GLU A 5 19.49 -12.70 -3.33
CA GLU A 5 19.67 -13.39 -4.61
C GLU A 5 20.47 -12.54 -5.61
N PHE A 6 20.15 -11.26 -5.73
CA PHE A 6 20.92 -10.33 -6.58
C PHE A 6 22.35 -10.17 -6.07
N THR A 7 22.56 -10.03 -4.76
CA THR A 7 23.90 -9.96 -4.16
C THR A 7 24.67 -11.25 -4.41
N LYS A 8 24.03 -12.41 -4.30
CA LYS A 8 24.67 -13.69 -4.62
C LYS A 8 25.05 -13.78 -6.10
N GLN A 9 24.20 -13.30 -7.01
CA GLN A 9 24.53 -13.24 -8.44
C GLN A 9 25.73 -12.32 -8.70
N ILE A 10 25.75 -11.12 -8.10
CA ILE A 10 26.86 -10.17 -8.21
C ILE A 10 28.15 -10.75 -7.60
N GLN A 11 28.06 -11.42 -6.44
CA GLN A 11 29.19 -12.11 -5.81
C GLN A 11 29.74 -13.22 -6.71
N GLN A 12 28.88 -14.04 -7.31
CA GLN A 12 29.31 -15.07 -8.26
C GLN A 12 30.01 -14.47 -9.46
N LEU A 13 29.44 -13.42 -10.07
CA LEU A 13 30.06 -12.72 -11.21
C LEU A 13 31.41 -12.09 -10.83
N SER A 14 31.50 -11.49 -9.64
CA SER A 14 32.76 -10.90 -9.16
C SER A 14 33.80 -11.99 -8.87
N LEU A 15 33.41 -13.13 -8.30
CA LEU A 15 34.30 -14.29 -8.14
C LEU A 15 34.84 -14.77 -9.49
N PHE A 16 34.00 -14.86 -10.53
CA PHE A 16 34.45 -15.21 -11.88
C PHE A 16 35.38 -14.16 -12.49
N ALA A 17 35.13 -12.87 -12.26
CA ALA A 17 36.00 -11.79 -12.72
C ALA A 17 37.42 -11.94 -12.16
N HIS A 18 37.56 -12.32 -10.88
CA HIS A 18 38.87 -12.49 -10.23
C HIS A 18 39.60 -13.78 -10.63
N LEU A 19 38.93 -14.75 -11.27
CA LEU A 19 39.54 -16.01 -11.70
C LEU A 19 40.28 -15.90 -13.04
N ASN A 20 40.03 -14.86 -13.83
CA ASN A 20 40.68 -14.64 -15.13
C ASN A 20 40.89 -13.14 -15.41
N GLU A 21 42.16 -12.71 -15.45
CA GLU A 21 42.55 -11.32 -15.69
C GLU A 21 42.06 -10.76 -17.03
N ASP A 22 41.92 -11.62 -18.06
CA ASP A 22 41.51 -11.21 -19.41
C ASP A 22 40.07 -10.70 -19.48
N TRP A 23 39.20 -11.13 -18.56
CA TRP A 23 37.78 -10.76 -18.53
C TRP A 23 37.40 -9.85 -17.37
N PHE A 24 38.35 -9.56 -16.47
CA PHE A 24 38.11 -8.79 -15.25
C PHE A 24 37.43 -7.45 -15.54
N GLU A 25 38.02 -6.61 -16.40
CA GLU A 25 37.47 -5.28 -16.69
C GLU A 25 36.08 -5.34 -17.34
N GLN A 26 35.84 -6.32 -18.22
CA GLN A 26 34.54 -6.44 -18.89
C GLN A 26 33.45 -6.91 -17.93
N LEU A 27 33.76 -7.87 -17.06
CA LEU A 27 32.82 -8.38 -16.06
C LEU A 27 32.52 -7.33 -14.99
N GLU A 28 33.51 -6.55 -14.52
CA GLU A 28 33.27 -5.45 -13.58
C GLU A 28 32.37 -4.37 -14.20
N ARG A 29 32.57 -4.00 -15.47
CA ARG A 29 31.65 -3.07 -16.17
C ARG A 29 30.22 -3.61 -16.25
N ILE A 30 30.05 -4.92 -16.49
CA ILE A 30 28.73 -5.55 -16.51
C ILE A 30 28.11 -5.54 -15.11
N ILE A 31 28.87 -5.88 -14.08
CA ILE A 31 28.44 -5.86 -12.67
C ILE A 31 27.94 -4.47 -12.30
N ASP A 32 28.68 -3.42 -12.64
CA ASP A 32 28.29 -2.04 -12.35
C ASP A 32 27.05 -1.61 -13.14
N ALA A 33 26.98 -1.95 -14.43
CA ALA A 33 25.78 -1.71 -15.23
C ALA A 33 24.54 -2.42 -14.65
N LEU A 34 24.69 -3.64 -14.13
CA LEU A 34 23.62 -4.38 -13.47
C LEU A 34 23.18 -3.72 -12.16
N LYS A 35 24.10 -3.24 -11.33
CA LYS A 35 23.78 -2.49 -10.10
C LYS A 35 23.01 -1.21 -10.41
N VAL A 36 23.47 -0.43 -11.39
CA VAL A 36 22.82 0.81 -11.84
C VAL A 36 21.41 0.51 -12.34
N LYS A 37 21.27 -0.49 -13.22
CA LYS A 37 19.95 -0.92 -13.73
C LYS A 37 19.02 -1.33 -12.58
N ARG A 38 19.53 -2.08 -11.58
CA ARG A 38 18.71 -2.52 -10.45
C ARG A 38 18.22 -1.35 -9.61
N ASN A 39 19.06 -0.35 -9.37
CA ASN A 39 18.67 0.87 -8.66
C ASN A 39 17.60 1.65 -9.45
N GLN A 40 17.77 1.83 -10.76
CA GLN A 40 16.80 2.50 -11.62
C GLN A 40 15.43 1.80 -11.63
N GLN A 41 15.42 0.46 -11.60
CA GLN A 41 14.18 -0.32 -11.51
C GLN A 41 13.46 -0.11 -10.17
N MET A 42 14.21 -0.04 -9.07
CA MET A 42 13.66 0.26 -7.74
C MET A 42 13.07 1.68 -7.70
N GLU A 43 13.82 2.68 -8.16
CA GLU A 43 13.35 4.08 -8.22
C GLU A 43 12.09 4.23 -9.08
N SER A 44 12.04 3.56 -10.24
CA SER A 44 10.86 3.53 -11.10
C SER A 44 9.67 2.87 -10.39
N ALA A 45 9.87 1.80 -9.63
CA ALA A 45 8.81 1.14 -8.87
C ALA A 45 8.29 2.03 -7.73
N VAL A 46 9.17 2.78 -7.05
CA VAL A 46 8.78 3.78 -6.05
C VAL A 46 7.90 4.87 -6.69
N HIS A 47 8.26 5.35 -7.88
CA HIS A 47 7.47 6.34 -8.61
C HIS A 47 6.07 5.81 -9.00
N VAL A 48 5.99 4.55 -9.45
CA VAL A 48 4.69 3.90 -9.75
C VAL A 48 3.83 3.83 -8.50
N LEU A 49 4.38 3.39 -7.35
CA LEU A 49 3.62 3.34 -6.09
C LEU A 49 3.17 4.73 -5.63
N HIS A 50 4.05 5.73 -5.72
CA HIS A 50 3.74 7.12 -5.40
C HIS A 50 2.50 7.60 -6.17
N ASN A 51 2.49 7.39 -7.48
CA ASN A 51 1.37 7.79 -8.33
C ASN A 51 0.10 7.02 -7.99
N LEU A 52 0.21 5.69 -7.83
CA LEU A 52 -0.93 4.83 -7.48
C LEU A 52 -1.59 5.27 -6.17
N VAL A 53 -0.83 5.36 -5.07
CA VAL A 53 -1.39 5.67 -3.75
C VAL A 53 -2.01 7.07 -3.72
N THR A 54 -1.39 8.03 -4.41
CA THR A 54 -1.91 9.40 -4.53
C THR A 54 -3.22 9.44 -5.31
N GLN A 55 -3.28 8.77 -6.46
CA GLN A 55 -4.49 8.72 -7.29
C GLN A 55 -5.63 8.03 -6.55
N LEU A 56 -5.40 6.84 -5.98
CA LEU A 56 -6.45 6.09 -5.28
C LEU A 56 -6.98 6.83 -4.04
N CYS A 57 -6.11 7.48 -3.25
CA CYS A 57 -6.53 8.21 -2.04
C CYS A 57 -7.27 9.52 -2.32
N THR A 58 -7.20 10.04 -3.54
CA THR A 58 -7.81 11.32 -3.94
C THR A 58 -8.94 11.15 -4.96
N TYR A 59 -9.05 9.99 -5.61
CA TYR A 59 -10.06 9.73 -6.63
C TYR A 59 -11.48 9.83 -6.05
N GLN A 60 -12.38 10.41 -6.84
CA GLN A 60 -13.80 10.54 -6.53
C GLN A 60 -14.60 10.63 -7.84
N GLU A 61 -15.78 10.03 -7.85
CA GLU A 61 -16.69 10.08 -9.00
C GLU A 61 -17.82 11.06 -8.70
N SER A 62 -18.08 12.02 -9.59
CA SER A 62 -19.08 13.08 -9.36
C SER A 62 -20.00 13.31 -10.54
N GLN A 63 -21.30 13.52 -10.27
CA GLN A 63 -22.29 13.81 -11.29
C GLN A 63 -23.26 14.92 -10.85
N LYS A 64 -23.49 15.88 -11.76
CA LYS A 64 -24.52 16.93 -11.60
C LYS A 64 -25.91 16.35 -11.90
N VAL A 65 -26.89 16.72 -11.09
CA VAL A 65 -28.30 16.30 -11.21
C VAL A 65 -29.23 17.47 -10.85
N LEU A 66 -30.50 17.36 -11.20
CA LEU A 66 -31.47 18.45 -11.00
C LEU A 66 -32.07 18.45 -9.59
N THR A 67 -32.24 17.26 -8.98
CA THR A 67 -32.89 17.13 -7.67
C THR A 67 -32.09 16.25 -6.71
N GLU A 68 -32.30 16.44 -5.41
CA GLU A 68 -31.68 15.61 -4.38
C GLU A 68 -32.13 14.14 -4.48
N ALA A 69 -33.38 13.89 -4.87
CA ALA A 69 -33.90 12.54 -5.11
C ALA A 69 -33.13 11.83 -6.23
N GLN A 70 -32.83 12.54 -7.33
CA GLN A 70 -31.98 12.03 -8.41
C GLN A 70 -30.56 11.77 -7.93
N ALA A 71 -30.01 12.64 -7.08
CA ALA A 71 -28.66 12.46 -6.50
C ALA A 71 -28.55 11.14 -5.73
N LYS A 72 -29.58 10.81 -4.94
CA LYS A 72 -29.67 9.54 -4.21
C LYS A 72 -29.89 8.35 -5.14
N SER A 73 -30.71 8.48 -6.20
CA SER A 73 -30.99 7.36 -7.11
C SER A 73 -29.77 6.93 -7.94
N ILE A 74 -28.83 7.83 -8.22
CA ILE A 74 -27.62 7.50 -8.99
C ILE A 74 -26.46 6.95 -8.13
N GLN A 75 -26.67 6.76 -6.83
CA GLN A 75 -25.62 6.30 -5.91
C GLN A 75 -24.96 4.99 -6.37
N SER A 76 -25.76 4.00 -6.76
CA SER A 76 -25.26 2.69 -7.19
C SER A 76 -24.43 2.79 -8.47
N ILE A 77 -24.80 3.69 -9.38
CA ILE A 77 -24.08 3.94 -10.63
C ILE A 77 -22.72 4.59 -10.33
N LEU A 78 -22.69 5.61 -9.47
CA LEU A 78 -21.44 6.27 -9.06
C LEU A 78 -20.52 5.31 -8.30
N LYS A 79 -21.08 4.47 -7.42
CA LYS A 79 -20.33 3.41 -6.72
C LYS A 79 -19.68 2.45 -7.71
N THR A 80 -20.46 1.91 -8.66
CA THR A 80 -19.96 0.94 -9.66
C THR A 80 -18.85 1.55 -10.51
N LYS A 81 -19.02 2.80 -10.98
CA LYS A 81 -17.99 3.51 -11.73
C LYS A 81 -16.72 3.73 -10.91
N PHE A 82 -16.89 4.14 -9.66
CA PHE A 82 -15.80 4.38 -8.74
C PHE A 82 -14.98 3.10 -8.51
N GLU A 83 -15.65 2.00 -8.19
CA GLU A 83 -15.00 0.71 -7.93
C GLU A 83 -14.24 0.21 -9.16
N LYS A 84 -14.85 0.32 -10.35
CA LYS A 84 -14.22 -0.04 -11.61
C LYS A 84 -12.96 0.78 -11.90
N GLU A 85 -12.98 2.08 -11.67
CA GLU A 85 -11.81 2.93 -11.95
C GLU A 85 -10.67 2.65 -10.96
N ILE A 86 -10.97 2.46 -9.67
CA ILE A 86 -9.96 2.09 -8.67
C ILE A 86 -9.24 0.78 -9.03
N VAL A 87 -9.99 -0.26 -9.45
CA VAL A 87 -9.42 -1.55 -9.91
C VAL A 87 -8.57 -1.35 -11.16
N LYS A 88 -9.04 -0.54 -12.10
CA LYS A 88 -8.29 -0.21 -13.33
C LYS A 88 -6.95 0.48 -12.99
N LEU A 89 -6.95 1.48 -12.11
CA LEU A 89 -5.75 2.20 -11.69
C LEU A 89 -4.72 1.27 -11.02
N GLU A 90 -5.18 0.35 -10.16
CA GLU A 90 -4.30 -0.67 -9.57
C GLU A 90 -3.69 -1.58 -10.64
N ARG A 91 -4.50 -2.08 -11.58
CA ARG A 91 -4.02 -2.93 -12.69
C ARG A 91 -3.01 -2.20 -13.57
N GLU A 92 -3.24 -0.93 -13.89
CA GLU A 92 -2.32 -0.10 -14.69
C GLU A 92 -0.97 0.13 -13.99
N ALA A 93 -0.98 0.30 -12.66
CA ALA A 93 0.23 0.40 -11.88
C ALA A 93 1.01 -0.93 -11.85
N ILE A 94 0.33 -2.07 -11.69
CA ILE A 94 0.98 -3.39 -11.76
C ILE A 94 1.56 -3.65 -13.16
N GLN A 95 0.86 -3.26 -14.22
CA GLN A 95 1.36 -3.37 -15.59
C GLN A 95 2.61 -2.51 -15.82
N SER A 96 2.62 -1.30 -15.24
CA SER A 96 3.78 -0.41 -15.28
C SER A 96 4.96 -1.00 -14.51
N LEU A 97 4.71 -1.64 -13.37
CA LEU A 97 5.71 -2.38 -12.61
C LEU A 97 6.28 -3.57 -13.41
N LEU A 98 5.44 -4.39 -14.05
CA LEU A 98 5.90 -5.45 -14.96
C LEU A 98 6.80 -4.91 -16.08
N SER A 99 6.45 -3.73 -16.59
CA SER A 99 7.19 -3.04 -17.63
C SER A 99 8.60 -2.64 -17.19
N THR A 100 8.72 -2.06 -15.98
CA THR A 100 10.00 -1.70 -15.35
C THR A 100 10.97 -2.89 -15.25
N TYR A 101 10.44 -4.10 -15.04
CA TYR A 101 11.23 -5.32 -14.91
C TYR A 101 11.42 -6.10 -16.22
N GLY A 102 10.91 -5.57 -17.35
CA GLY A 102 11.10 -6.19 -18.66
C GLY A 102 10.20 -7.40 -18.94
N HIS A 103 9.12 -7.57 -18.17
CA HIS A 103 8.18 -8.68 -18.34
C HIS A 103 7.07 -8.39 -19.37
N GLN A 104 7.13 -7.27 -20.10
CA GLN A 104 6.12 -6.88 -21.10
C GLN A 104 5.92 -7.90 -22.23
N HIS A 105 6.94 -8.69 -22.53
CA HIS A 105 6.92 -9.72 -23.58
C HIS A 105 6.88 -11.13 -23.02
N THR A 106 6.84 -11.26 -21.69
CA THR A 106 6.58 -12.55 -21.04
C THR A 106 5.06 -12.74 -21.02
N ASN A 107 4.57 -13.97 -21.16
CA ASN A 107 3.13 -14.30 -21.04
C ASN A 107 2.62 -14.15 -19.57
N LEU A 108 3.21 -13.24 -18.82
CA LEU A 108 2.90 -12.95 -17.43
C LEU A 108 1.94 -11.78 -17.42
N GLU A 109 0.66 -12.10 -17.53
CA GLU A 109 -0.43 -11.14 -17.37
C GLU A 109 -0.66 -10.86 -15.89
N VAL A 110 -1.27 -9.71 -15.60
CA VAL A 110 -1.69 -9.34 -14.23
C VAL A 110 -2.56 -10.44 -13.60
N ASP A 111 -3.33 -11.16 -14.41
CA ASP A 111 -4.20 -12.28 -13.98
C ASP A 111 -3.43 -13.54 -13.57
N ASN A 112 -2.15 -13.66 -13.93
CA ASN A 112 -1.27 -14.76 -13.53
C ASN A 112 -0.55 -14.49 -12.20
N LEU A 113 -0.66 -13.27 -11.66
CA LEU A 113 -0.19 -12.96 -10.32
C LEU A 113 -1.26 -13.40 -9.32
N ASP A 114 -0.84 -14.00 -8.20
CA ASP A 114 -1.72 -14.28 -7.07
C ASP A 114 -2.08 -12.95 -6.40
N LEU A 115 -2.93 -12.18 -7.07
CA LEU A 115 -3.27 -10.86 -6.62
C LEU A 115 -4.01 -10.94 -5.29
N PRO A 116 -3.69 -10.05 -4.35
CA PRO A 116 -4.47 -9.86 -3.16
C PRO A 116 -5.99 -9.78 -3.46
N PRO A 117 -6.88 -10.33 -2.61
CA PRO A 117 -8.34 -10.36 -2.80
C PRO A 117 -8.93 -8.97 -3.07
N ASP A 118 -10.20 -8.89 -3.48
CA ASP A 118 -10.90 -7.65 -3.82
C ASP A 118 -10.53 -6.46 -2.89
N LEU A 119 -10.06 -5.36 -3.47
CA LEU A 119 -9.67 -4.14 -2.74
C LEU A 119 -10.83 -3.57 -1.91
N PHE A 120 -12.08 -3.91 -2.25
CA PHE A 120 -13.26 -3.48 -1.52
C PHE A 120 -13.66 -4.42 -0.37
N ASP A 121 -13.00 -5.57 -0.22
CA ASP A 121 -13.23 -6.46 0.92
C ASP A 121 -12.47 -5.95 2.17
N GLN A 122 -13.16 -5.15 2.99
CA GLN A 122 -12.60 -4.58 4.21
C GLN A 122 -12.17 -5.64 5.23
N ASP A 123 -12.78 -6.83 5.21
CA ASP A 123 -12.43 -7.93 6.10
C ASP A 123 -11.06 -8.53 5.73
N GLN A 124 -10.49 -8.18 4.58
CA GLN A 124 -9.15 -8.59 4.18
C GLN A 124 -8.13 -7.45 4.29
N TRP A 125 -8.54 -6.23 4.64
CA TRP A 125 -7.61 -5.09 4.70
C TRP A 125 -6.54 -5.23 5.76
N TYR A 126 -6.80 -5.94 6.87
CA TYR A 126 -5.76 -6.21 7.86
C TYR A 126 -4.74 -7.24 7.38
N MET A 127 -4.97 -7.92 6.25
CA MET A 127 -3.94 -8.76 5.63
C MET A 127 -2.93 -7.93 4.86
N TRP A 128 -3.33 -6.79 4.31
CA TRP A 128 -2.47 -6.00 3.41
C TRP A 128 -2.07 -4.63 3.96
N GLY A 129 -2.81 -4.14 4.95
CA GLY A 129 -2.52 -2.92 5.68
C GLY A 129 -2.12 -3.21 7.13
N LEU A 130 -2.32 -2.21 7.98
CA LEU A 130 -2.05 -2.34 9.40
C LEU A 130 -3.20 -3.05 10.11
N ASN A 131 -2.86 -3.88 11.09
CA ASN A 131 -3.85 -4.44 12.00
C ASN A 131 -4.37 -3.39 12.98
N LYS A 132 -5.42 -3.73 13.75
CA LYS A 132 -6.08 -2.79 14.68
C LYS A 132 -5.12 -2.14 15.67
N LYS A 133 -4.19 -2.91 16.25
CA LYS A 133 -3.21 -2.41 17.23
C LYS A 133 -2.23 -1.44 16.59
N GLN A 134 -1.73 -1.78 15.40
CA GLN A 134 -0.82 -0.92 14.64
C GLN A 134 -1.51 0.36 14.15
N LEU A 135 -2.79 0.32 13.77
CA LEU A 135 -3.55 1.53 13.41
C LEU A 135 -3.71 2.49 14.58
N VAL A 136 -3.95 1.97 15.79
CA VAL A 136 -4.00 2.80 17.01
C VAL A 136 -2.63 3.43 17.28
N ALA A 137 -1.55 2.65 17.24
CA ALA A 137 -0.20 3.16 17.41
C ALA A 137 0.17 4.22 16.35
N ALA A 138 -0.19 3.97 15.09
CA ALA A 138 0.02 4.88 13.97
C ALA A 138 -0.71 6.22 14.19
N ALA A 139 -1.95 6.20 14.67
CA ALA A 139 -2.70 7.40 14.97
C ALA A 139 -2.02 8.25 16.07
N SER A 140 -1.54 7.59 17.13
CA SER A 140 -0.78 8.26 18.20
C SER A 140 0.50 8.90 17.67
N LEU A 141 1.29 8.19 16.86
CA LEU A 141 2.55 8.67 16.30
C LEU A 141 2.37 9.80 15.29
N ALA A 142 1.29 9.75 14.48
CA ALA A 142 0.93 10.80 13.54
C ALA A 142 0.33 12.05 14.22
N GLY A 143 0.27 12.11 15.55
CA GLY A 143 -0.28 13.26 16.28
C GLY A 143 -1.80 13.37 16.17
N ALA A 144 -2.50 12.28 15.88
CA ALA A 144 -3.94 12.17 16.00
C ALA A 144 -4.25 11.56 17.38
N VAL A 145 -4.33 12.41 18.41
CA VAL A 145 -4.80 11.98 19.73
C VAL A 145 -6.31 11.78 19.67
N SER A 146 -6.75 10.60 19.23
CA SER A 146 -8.07 10.09 19.58
C SER A 146 -7.92 9.41 20.94
N GLY A 147 -8.66 9.86 21.96
CA GLY A 147 -8.53 9.46 23.37
C GLY A 147 -8.83 7.99 23.69
N ALA A 148 -8.12 7.05 23.06
CA ALA A 148 -8.06 5.65 23.40
C ALA A 148 -6.58 5.26 23.56
N ALA A 149 -5.93 5.86 24.56
CA ALA A 149 -4.75 5.24 25.14
C ALA A 149 -5.26 4.18 26.11
N LEU A 150 -5.34 2.92 25.68
CA LEU A 150 -5.49 1.81 26.62
C LEU A 150 -4.54 0.66 26.24
N ASP A 151 -3.66 0.41 27.19
CA ASP A 151 -2.74 -0.70 27.39
C ASP A 151 -1.54 -0.84 26.44
N ALA A 152 -0.54 -0.01 26.75
CA ALA A 152 0.81 -0.51 26.86
C ALA A 152 0.87 -1.59 27.97
N ALA A 153 0.56 -2.83 27.62
CA ALA A 153 0.79 -3.98 28.49
C ALA A 153 1.73 -4.95 27.77
N VAL A 154 3.03 -4.65 27.84
CA VAL A 154 4.06 -5.68 27.82
C VAL A 154 4.33 -6.03 29.27
N ALA A 155 4.29 -7.33 29.56
CA ALA A 155 4.58 -8.02 30.82
C ALA A 155 3.42 -8.25 31.79
N GLY A 156 3.15 -9.54 32.04
CA GLY A 156 2.74 -9.99 33.37
C GLY A 156 1.28 -10.35 33.52
N HIS A 157 1.06 -11.54 34.08
CA HIS A 157 -0.25 -12.11 34.41
C HIS A 157 -1.10 -11.21 35.32
N SER A 158 -2.41 -11.36 35.18
CA SER A 158 -3.46 -11.01 36.16
C SER A 158 -3.72 -9.52 36.40
N PHE A 159 -4.72 -8.95 35.72
CA PHE A 159 -5.80 -8.20 36.37
C PHE A 159 -7.05 -8.15 35.49
N MET A 160 -7.64 -9.33 35.27
CA MET A 160 -9.07 -9.45 34.96
C MET A 160 -9.82 -9.29 36.29
N LEU A 161 -10.04 -8.07 36.76
CA LEU A 161 -10.95 -7.81 37.89
C LEU A 161 -11.37 -6.33 37.87
N GLY A 162 -12.58 -6.05 37.36
CA GLY A 162 -13.14 -4.70 37.50
C GLY A 162 -14.14 -4.21 36.46
N ALA A 163 -14.82 -5.06 35.67
CA ALA A 163 -16.03 -4.67 34.93
C ALA A 163 -16.92 -5.86 34.52
N LEU A 164 -16.92 -6.95 35.29
CA LEU A 164 -17.94 -8.00 35.17
C LEU A 164 -19.12 -7.62 36.06
N GLY A 165 -20.06 -6.88 35.49
CA GLY A 165 -21.27 -6.44 36.16
C GLY A 165 -22.29 -5.85 35.20
N GLY A 166 -22.56 -6.54 34.08
CA GLY A 166 -23.71 -6.25 33.21
C GLY A 166 -23.37 -5.61 31.86
N GLY A 167 -23.52 -6.39 30.79
CA GLY A 167 -23.63 -5.91 29.42
C GLY A 167 -22.31 -5.81 28.65
N ILE A 168 -22.04 -6.81 27.80
CA ILE A 168 -21.13 -6.68 26.66
C ILE A 168 -21.80 -5.77 25.64
N ILE A 169 -21.83 -4.45 25.87
CA ILE A 169 -22.22 -3.44 24.89
C ILE A 169 -21.44 -2.16 25.18
N GLY A 170 -20.68 -1.68 24.20
CA GLY A 170 -20.37 -0.25 24.10
C GLY A 170 -18.90 0.14 24.16
N ALA A 171 -18.09 -0.30 23.20
CA ALA A 171 -16.86 0.41 22.83
C ALA A 171 -16.47 0.24 21.35
N THR A 172 -17.43 -0.04 20.45
CA THR A 172 -17.15 -0.41 19.05
C THR A 172 -17.52 0.66 18.01
N SER A 173 -18.26 1.72 18.35
CA SER A 173 -18.90 2.57 17.34
C SER A 173 -18.10 3.79 16.84
N ALA A 174 -17.03 4.20 17.53
CA ALA A 174 -16.27 5.41 17.13
C ALA A 174 -15.03 5.12 16.27
N PHE A 175 -14.41 3.94 16.42
CA PHE A 175 -13.22 3.54 15.66
C PHE A 175 -13.54 2.67 14.45
N PHE A 176 -14.67 1.97 14.49
CA PHE A 176 -15.20 1.17 13.40
C PHE A 176 -16.55 1.78 13.02
N GLY A 177 -16.51 2.86 12.23
CA GLY A 177 -17.67 3.23 11.44
C GLY A 177 -17.99 2.04 10.55
N ALA A 178 -19.02 1.28 10.92
CA ALA A 178 -19.51 0.14 10.19
C ALA A 178 -19.81 0.55 8.73
N ASP A 179 -19.31 -0.26 7.80
CA ASP A 179 -19.86 -0.53 6.47
C ASP A 179 -19.84 0.51 5.36
N LYS A 180 -19.03 1.59 5.44
CA LYS A 180 -18.84 2.42 4.24
C LYS A 180 -17.37 2.74 3.96
N ILE A 181 -16.82 2.00 3.01
CA ILE A 181 -15.57 2.33 2.29
C ILE A 181 -15.60 3.80 1.84
N THR A 182 -16.78 4.25 1.39
CA THR A 182 -17.09 5.63 0.98
C THR A 182 -18.58 5.93 1.14
N GLU A 183 -18.90 7.18 1.44
CA GLU A 183 -20.29 7.67 1.49
C GLU A 183 -20.58 8.59 0.30
N LEU A 184 -21.83 8.56 -0.18
CA LEU A 184 -22.32 9.54 -1.14
C LEU A 184 -22.44 10.91 -0.46
N LYS A 185 -21.78 11.92 -1.02
CA LYS A 185 -21.92 13.33 -0.64
C LYS A 185 -22.81 14.02 -1.64
N ILE A 186 -23.82 14.74 -1.17
CA ILE A 186 -24.71 15.54 -2.02
C ILE A 186 -24.51 17.01 -1.66
N LYS A 187 -24.19 17.84 -2.65
CA LYS A 187 -23.99 19.28 -2.47
C LYS A 187 -24.92 20.07 -3.39
N GLY A 188 -25.71 20.98 -2.83
CA GLY A 188 -26.51 21.93 -3.62
C GLY A 188 -25.63 22.94 -4.35
N LEU A 189 -26.05 23.32 -5.57
CA LEU A 189 -25.36 24.32 -6.39
C LEU A 189 -26.05 25.70 -6.29
N PRO A 190 -25.30 26.81 -6.34
CA PRO A 190 -25.84 28.16 -6.16
C PRO A 190 -26.83 28.61 -7.26
N LEU A 191 -26.80 27.98 -8.44
CA LEU A 191 -27.70 28.26 -9.57
C LEU A 191 -28.82 27.21 -9.72
N GLY A 192 -29.06 26.41 -8.67
CA GLY A 192 -29.98 25.28 -8.71
C GLY A 192 -29.31 23.97 -9.14
N GLY A 193 -29.93 22.85 -8.77
CA GLY A 193 -29.37 21.51 -8.96
C GLY A 193 -28.42 21.07 -7.84
N TYR A 194 -27.93 19.85 -7.98
CA TYR A 194 -27.10 19.17 -6.98
C TYR A 194 -25.92 18.46 -7.65
N VAL A 195 -24.84 18.24 -6.90
CA VAL A 195 -23.75 17.34 -7.28
C VAL A 195 -23.76 16.17 -6.31
N ALA A 196 -23.84 14.97 -6.86
CA ALA A 196 -23.66 13.72 -6.14
C ALA A 196 -22.21 13.24 -6.35
N THR A 197 -21.47 13.02 -5.26
CA THR A 197 -20.07 12.61 -5.28
C THR A 197 -19.88 11.34 -4.46
N TYR A 198 -19.23 10.34 -5.04
CA TYR A 198 -18.83 9.11 -4.37
C TYR A 198 -17.31 9.11 -4.17
N GLY A 199 -16.85 8.96 -2.92
CA GLY A 199 -15.44 9.08 -2.54
C GLY A 199 -15.00 10.46 -2.04
N PRO A 200 -13.69 10.68 -1.89
CA PRO A 200 -12.62 9.67 -1.85
C PRO A 200 -12.73 8.74 -0.64
N ILE A 201 -11.96 7.64 -0.65
CA ILE A 201 -11.86 6.73 0.52
C ILE A 201 -11.13 7.46 1.65
N LYS A 202 -11.80 7.61 2.79
CA LYS A 202 -11.26 8.30 3.98
C LYS A 202 -10.74 7.36 5.06
N ASN A 203 -10.85 6.05 4.85
CA ASN A 203 -10.41 5.07 5.83
C ASN A 203 -8.89 5.16 6.00
N ARG A 204 -8.43 5.32 7.24
CA ARG A 204 -7.01 5.51 7.58
C ARG A 204 -6.12 4.33 7.20
N ASN A 205 -6.70 3.12 7.08
CA ASN A 205 -5.95 1.94 6.67
C ASN A 205 -5.77 1.85 5.14
N PHE A 206 -6.59 2.57 4.36
CA PHE A 206 -6.59 2.45 2.90
C PHE A 206 -5.23 2.73 2.23
N PRO A 207 -4.49 3.80 2.60
CA PRO A 207 -3.14 4.01 2.05
C PRO A 207 -2.18 2.86 2.36
N TYR A 208 -2.26 2.29 3.57
CA TYR A 208 -1.44 1.14 3.96
C TYR A 208 -1.78 -0.11 3.16
N VAL A 209 -3.07 -0.36 2.91
CA VAL A 209 -3.53 -1.48 2.08
C VAL A 209 -2.96 -1.38 0.68
N ILE A 210 -3.02 -0.21 0.04
CA ILE A 210 -2.46 0.01 -1.30
C ILE A 210 -0.95 -0.25 -1.30
N ILE A 211 -0.24 0.33 -0.32
CA ILE A 211 1.22 0.18 -0.19
C ILE A 211 1.59 -1.30 -0.01
N GLY A 212 0.96 -2.01 0.92
CA GLY A 212 1.27 -3.43 1.16
C GLY A 212 0.96 -4.33 -0.03
N ARG A 213 -0.17 -4.12 -0.72
CA ARG A 213 -0.52 -4.85 -1.96
C ARG A 213 0.50 -4.62 -3.06
N PHE A 214 0.92 -3.37 -3.26
CA PHE A 214 1.92 -3.06 -4.28
C PHE A 214 3.28 -3.65 -3.94
N LEU A 215 3.71 -3.59 -2.67
CA LEU A 215 4.99 -4.15 -2.22
C LEU A 215 5.02 -5.67 -2.36
N TYR A 216 3.89 -6.34 -2.08
CA TYR A 216 3.73 -7.76 -2.39
C TYR A 216 3.98 -8.03 -3.88
N CYS A 217 3.30 -7.30 -4.78
CA CYS A 217 3.48 -7.45 -6.23
C CYS A 217 4.91 -7.14 -6.67
N TYR A 218 5.52 -6.08 -6.13
CA TYR A 218 6.93 -5.72 -6.35
C TYR A 218 7.86 -6.86 -5.99
N GLN A 219 7.66 -7.52 -4.86
CA GLN A 219 8.48 -8.67 -4.50
C GLN A 219 8.29 -9.86 -5.42
N GLN A 220 7.04 -10.15 -5.80
CA GLN A 220 6.79 -11.21 -6.78
C GLN A 220 7.55 -10.92 -8.08
N ILE A 221 7.31 -9.74 -8.65
CA ILE A 221 7.81 -9.34 -9.97
C ILE A 221 9.34 -9.19 -9.98
N SER A 222 9.91 -8.57 -8.96
CA SER A 222 11.36 -8.31 -8.91
C SER A 222 12.21 -9.56 -8.70
N GLN A 223 11.60 -10.68 -8.32
CA GLN A 223 12.22 -12.00 -8.13
C GLN A 223 11.96 -12.97 -9.29
N LEU A 224 11.15 -12.58 -10.29
CA LEU A 224 10.91 -13.41 -11.48
C LEU A 224 12.20 -13.50 -12.31
N SER A 225 13.10 -14.40 -11.94
CA SER A 225 14.13 -14.90 -12.85
C SER A 225 13.51 -15.93 -13.79
N HIS A 226 13.96 -15.98 -15.05
CA HIS A 226 13.45 -16.90 -16.07
C HIS A 226 13.48 -18.40 -15.66
N ALA A 227 14.16 -18.76 -14.56
CA ALA A 227 14.36 -20.13 -14.11
C ALA A 227 13.61 -20.53 -12.82
N ASN A 228 12.99 -19.59 -12.07
CA ASN A 228 12.44 -19.94 -10.75
C ASN A 228 11.06 -19.33 -10.50
N ARG A 229 10.01 -20.07 -10.89
CA ARG A 229 8.60 -19.71 -10.64
C ARG A 229 8.10 -20.05 -9.23
N ASN A 230 8.93 -20.68 -8.37
CA ASN A 230 8.48 -21.34 -7.15
C ASN A 230 9.06 -20.78 -5.84
N ALA A 231 9.68 -19.60 -5.83
CA ALA A 231 10.36 -19.11 -4.64
C ALA A 231 9.86 -17.74 -4.18
N LEU A 232 8.60 -17.61 -3.80
CA LEU A 232 8.10 -16.38 -3.19
C LEU A 232 7.50 -16.64 -1.81
N LYS A 233 8.20 -16.13 -0.79
CA LYS A 233 7.90 -16.27 0.65
C LYS A 233 7.30 -15.01 1.26
N PHE A 234 6.90 -14.02 0.46
CA PHE A 234 6.30 -12.82 1.02
C PHE A 234 4.82 -13.05 1.32
N SER A 235 4.48 -13.13 2.59
CA SER A 235 3.09 -13.29 3.04
C SER A 235 2.40 -11.92 3.13
N SER A 236 1.07 -11.91 3.13
CA SER A 236 0.30 -10.68 3.30
C SER A 236 0.71 -9.92 4.59
N THR A 237 1.02 -10.64 5.67
CA THR A 237 1.42 -10.05 6.95
C THR A 237 2.83 -9.44 6.99
N ASP A 238 3.67 -9.68 5.97
CA ASP A 238 5.06 -9.24 6.00
C ASP A 238 5.19 -7.71 5.92
N PHE A 239 4.22 -7.03 5.30
CA PHE A 239 4.17 -5.56 5.32
C PHE A 239 4.09 -5.00 6.74
N GLN A 240 3.36 -5.67 7.64
CA GLN A 240 3.22 -5.24 9.02
C GLN A 240 4.54 -5.35 9.77
N ALA A 241 5.31 -6.41 9.51
CA ALA A 241 6.63 -6.61 10.07
C ALA A 241 7.61 -5.53 9.57
N VAL A 242 7.57 -5.21 8.27
CA VAL A 242 8.37 -4.11 7.69
C VAL A 242 8.08 -2.81 8.43
N VAL A 243 6.80 -2.43 8.58
CA VAL A 243 6.43 -1.18 9.27
C VAL A 243 6.91 -1.18 10.73
N THR A 244 6.79 -2.30 11.45
CA THR A 244 7.24 -2.40 12.85
C THR A 244 8.77 -2.35 13.00
N ASN A 245 9.51 -2.81 11.99
CA ASN A 245 10.98 -2.82 12.02
C ASN A 245 11.64 -1.52 11.54
N LEU A 246 10.86 -0.60 10.93
CA LEU A 246 11.33 0.74 10.59
C LEU A 246 11.86 1.48 11.84
N GLU A 247 12.83 2.37 11.65
CA GLU A 247 13.25 3.27 12.72
C GLU A 247 12.09 4.16 13.18
N LYS A 248 12.06 4.58 14.45
CA LYS A 248 10.97 5.41 14.99
C LYS A 248 10.68 6.67 14.16
N LYS A 249 11.73 7.29 13.60
CA LYS A 249 11.59 8.44 12.70
C LYS A 249 10.86 8.06 11.41
N GLN A 250 11.28 6.97 10.77
CA GLN A 250 10.69 6.44 9.54
C GLN A 250 9.22 6.01 9.77
N GLN A 251 8.93 5.33 10.88
CA GLN A 251 7.55 5.00 11.27
C GLN A 251 6.67 6.25 11.38
N LYS A 252 7.15 7.28 12.07
CA LYS A 252 6.43 8.54 12.22
C LYS A 252 6.17 9.21 10.87
N GLU A 253 7.17 9.27 10.00
CA GLU A 253 7.04 9.86 8.66
C GLU A 253 6.04 9.08 7.79
N LEU A 254 6.07 7.74 7.84
CA LEU A 254 5.09 6.88 7.18
C LEU A 254 3.66 7.13 7.68
N HIS A 255 3.48 7.16 9.00
CA HIS A 255 2.15 7.35 9.58
C HIS A 255 1.59 8.75 9.29
N GLN A 256 2.46 9.76 9.26
CA GLN A 256 2.07 11.11 8.85
C GLN A 256 1.68 11.15 7.37
N ALA A 257 2.48 10.53 6.48
CA ALA A 257 2.17 10.46 5.05
C ALA A 257 0.84 9.77 4.77
N CYS A 258 0.58 8.62 5.40
CA CYS A 258 -0.70 7.91 5.25
C CYS A 258 -1.87 8.70 5.84
N ARG A 259 -1.66 9.42 6.94
CA ARG A 259 -2.66 10.34 7.51
C ARG A 259 -2.98 11.48 6.53
N ASP A 260 -1.97 12.08 5.91
CA ASP A 260 -2.16 13.19 4.97
C ASP A 260 -2.89 12.71 3.70
N LEU A 261 -2.50 11.56 3.15
CA LEU A 261 -3.19 10.90 2.04
C LEU A 261 -4.68 10.65 2.34
N SER A 262 -4.99 10.08 3.51
CA SER A 262 -6.38 9.81 3.94
C SER A 262 -7.21 11.07 4.10
N ASN A 263 -6.55 12.21 4.37
CA ASN A 263 -7.17 13.53 4.51
C ASN A 263 -7.07 14.37 3.22
N GLN A 264 -6.60 13.79 2.10
CA GLN A 264 -6.40 14.47 0.82
C GLN A 264 -5.52 15.73 0.94
N LYS A 265 -4.46 15.65 1.75
CA LYS A 265 -3.45 16.70 1.89
C LYS A 265 -2.20 16.34 1.11
N GLU A 266 -1.58 17.34 0.50
CA GLU A 266 -0.27 17.19 -0.12
C GLU A 266 0.77 16.80 0.92
N ASN A 267 1.66 15.89 0.55
CA ASN A 267 2.78 15.48 1.41
C ASN A 267 4.07 15.36 0.59
N ASN A 268 4.93 16.36 0.72
CA ASN A 268 6.19 16.46 -0.02
C ASN A 268 7.24 15.41 0.39
N LYS A 269 6.96 14.61 1.43
CA LYS A 269 7.86 13.55 1.91
C LYS A 269 7.43 12.16 1.47
N LEU A 270 6.30 12.02 0.76
CA LEU A 270 5.76 10.73 0.37
C LEU A 270 6.80 9.88 -0.39
N GLU A 271 7.47 10.46 -1.38
CA GLU A 271 8.51 9.76 -2.14
C GLU A 271 9.67 9.25 -1.27
N ILE A 272 10.14 10.08 -0.32
CA ILE A 272 11.21 9.71 0.62
C ILE A 272 10.76 8.53 1.50
N VAL A 273 9.54 8.59 2.03
CA VAL A 273 8.95 7.54 2.86
C VAL A 273 8.81 6.23 2.09
N LEU A 274 8.33 6.29 0.84
CA LEU A 274 8.18 5.11 0.01
C LEU A 274 9.54 4.50 -0.34
N ASN A 275 10.55 5.33 -0.66
CA ASN A 275 11.91 4.83 -0.91
C ASN A 275 12.47 4.08 0.31
N GLN A 276 12.28 4.62 1.53
CA GLN A 276 12.67 3.91 2.76
C GLN A 276 12.02 2.52 2.86
N LEU A 277 10.72 2.38 2.57
CA LEU A 277 10.06 1.07 2.57
C LEU A 277 10.71 0.10 1.58
N PHE A 278 11.05 0.56 0.37
CA PHE A 278 11.71 -0.27 -0.62
C PHE A 278 13.09 -0.73 -0.17
N THR A 279 13.85 0.10 0.55
CA THR A 279 15.16 -0.31 1.08
C THR A 279 15.09 -1.39 2.15
N HIS A 280 13.99 -1.48 2.91
CA HIS A 280 13.79 -2.52 3.94
C HIS A 280 13.25 -3.83 3.37
N ILE A 281 12.62 -3.76 2.19
CA ILE A 281 12.00 -4.89 1.50
C ILE A 281 12.94 -5.49 0.45
N SER A 282 13.82 -4.65 -0.10
CA SER A 282 14.81 -5.03 -1.09
C SER A 282 15.91 -5.83 -0.44
#